data_AF-A0A022PHT4-F1
#
_entry.id   AF-A0A022PHT4-F1
#
_cell.length_a   1.000
_cell.length_b   1.000
_cell.length_c   1.000
_cell.angle_alpha   90.00
_cell.angle_beta   90.00
_cell.angle_gamma   90.00
#
_symmetry.space_group_name_H-M   'P 1'
#
loop_
_entity.id
_entity.type
_entity.pdbx_description
1 polymer ?
#
loop_
_entity_poly.entity_id
_entity_poly.type
_entity_poly.pdbx_seq_one_letter_code
_entity_poly.pdbx_strand_id
1 'polypeptide(L)' 'MRKTTYSVAKGNLASIMDQVVQDCTPILITRQNGGDCVIISNAEYASLEETAYLLRSSATIHR' A
#
# COMPACT_ATOMS: atom_id res chain seq x y z
N MET A 1 5.01 -3.19 -8.59
CA MET A 1 3.99 -2.18 -8.21
C MET A 1 3.24 -1.75 -9.47
N ARG A 2 1.91 -1.92 -9.51
CA ARG A 2 1.09 -1.42 -10.62
C ARG A 2 0.82 0.08 -10.42
N LYS A 3 0.52 0.81 -11.50
CA LYS A 3 0.22 2.24 -11.46
C LYS A 3 -1.07 2.52 -12.19
N THR A 4 -1.91 3.39 -11.64
CA THR A 4 -3.12 3.88 -12.27
C THR A 4 -3.31 5.37 -12.00
N THR A 5 -4.17 6.03 -12.76
CA THR A 5 -4.53 7.43 -12.52
C THR A 5 -5.73 7.52 -11.60
N TYR A 6 -5.90 8.64 -10.90
CA TYR A 6 -7.09 8.90 -10.10
C TYR A 6 -8.39 8.75 -10.89
N SER A 7 -8.44 9.23 -12.14
CA SER A 7 -9.63 9.14 -12.97
C SER A 7 -10.04 7.69 -13.24
N VAL A 8 -9.07 6.81 -13.51
CA VAL A 8 -9.32 5.37 -13.69
C VAL A 8 -9.69 4.72 -12.36
N ALA A 9 -8.99 5.06 -11.28
CA ALA A 9 -9.26 4.49 -9.97
C ALA A 9 -10.65 4.83 -9.44
N LYS A 10 -11.12 6.07 -9.67
CA LYS A 10 -12.44 6.54 -9.24
C LYS A 10 -13.57 5.67 -9.82
N GLY A 11 -13.45 5.23 -11.06
CA GLY A 11 -14.46 4.38 -11.71
C GLY A 11 -14.35 2.89 -11.38
N ASN A 12 -13.21 2.44 -10.85
CA ASN A 12 -12.88 1.02 -10.71
C ASN A 12 -12.41 0.65 -9.29
N LEU A 13 -12.77 1.45 -8.27
CA LEU A 13 -12.18 1.32 -6.94
C LEU A 13 -12.39 -0.07 -6.32
N ALA A 14 -13.59 -0.64 -6.43
CA ALA A 14 -13.88 -1.98 -5.91
C ALA A 14 -12.98 -3.05 -6.55
N SER A 15 -12.89 -3.08 -7.88
CA SER A 15 -12.02 -4.03 -8.60
C SER A 15 -10.54 -3.84 -8.25
N ILE A 16 -10.10 -2.60 -8.04
CA ILE A 16 -8.74 -2.31 -7.59
C ILE A 16 -8.48 -2.86 -6.19
N MET A 17 -9.43 -2.70 -5.26
CA MET A 17 -9.33 -3.27 -3.91
C MET A 17 -9.28 -4.80 -3.95
N ASP A 18 -10.13 -5.43 -4.75
CA ASP A 18 -10.13 -6.88 -4.95
C ASP A 18 -8.78 -7.37 -5.48
N GLN A 19 -8.23 -6.71 -6.50
CA GLN A 19 -6.92 -7.04 -7.05
C GLN A 19 -5.78 -6.88 -6.04
N VAL A 20 -5.79 -5.79 -5.25
CA VAL A 20 -4.77 -5.56 -4.23
C VAL A 20 -4.77 -6.66 -3.16
N VAL A 21 -5.96 -7.13 -2.77
CA VAL A 21 -6.11 -8.21 -1.78
C VAL A 21 -5.72 -9.56 -2.39
N GLN A 22 -6.14 -9.86 -3.61
CA GLN A 22 -5.88 -11.16 -4.27
C GLN A 22 -4.41 -11.32 -4.68
N ASP A 23 -3.82 -10.28 -5.27
CA ASP A 23 -2.45 -10.33 -5.80
C ASP A 23 -1.40 -9.99 -4.73
N CYS A 24 -1.82 -9.60 -3.52
CA CYS A 24 -0.97 -9.05 -2.45
C CYS A 24 0.03 -8.00 -2.98
N THR A 25 -0.40 -7.19 -3.95
CA THR A 25 0.50 -6.29 -4.69
C THR A 25 0.03 -4.83 -4.56
N PRO A 26 0.91 -3.90 -4.13
CA PRO A 26 0.59 -2.49 -4.05
C PRO A 26 0.27 -1.85 -5.41
N ILE A 27 -0.70 -0.92 -5.40
CA ILE A 27 -1.07 -0.11 -6.56
C ILE A 27 -0.90 1.38 -6.25
N LEU A 28 -0.08 2.07 -7.04
CA LEU A 28 0.10 3.52 -6.98
C LEU A 28 -0.99 4.23 -7.80
N ILE A 29 -1.73 5.13 -7.16
CA ILE A 29 -2.70 6.02 -7.78
C ILE A 29 -2.07 7.41 -7.88
N THR A 30 -1.99 7.94 -9.10
CA THR A 30 -1.45 9.29 -9.33
C THR A 30 -2.49 10.32 -9.68
N ARG A 31 -2.27 11.55 -9.21
CA ARG A 31 -3.15 12.71 -9.47
C ARG A 31 -2.41 13.77 -10.27
N GLN A 32 -3.09 14.38 -11.23
CA GLN A 32 -2.51 15.51 -11.98
C GLN A 32 -2.31 16.75 -11.09
N ASN A 33 -3.26 17.00 -10.18
CA ASN A 33 -3.25 18.14 -9.27
C ASN A 33 -3.39 17.65 -7.82
N GLY A 34 -2.29 17.18 -7.22
CA GLY A 34 -2.27 16.70 -5.83
C GLY A 34 -1.19 15.65 -5.60
N GLY A 35 -1.21 15.07 -4.39
CA GLY A 35 -0.30 13.97 -4.04
C GLY A 35 -0.76 12.62 -4.60
N ASP A 36 0.22 11.75 -4.82
CA ASP A 36 -0.01 10.35 -5.15
C ASP A 36 -0.34 9.54 -3.88
N CYS A 37 -1.02 8.42 -4.04
CA CYS A 37 -1.35 7.52 -2.94
C CYS A 37 -1.12 6.07 -3.35
N VAL A 38 -0.77 5.20 -2.41
CA VAL A 38 -0.65 3.76 -2.64
C VAL A 38 -1.79 3.05 -1.93
N ILE A 39 -2.45 2.12 -2.61
CA ILE A 39 -3.38 1.18 -2.00
C ILE A 39 -2.65 -0.14 -1.78
N ILE A 40 -2.75 -0.67 -0.56
CA ILE A 40 -2.30 -2.00 -0.15
C ILE A 40 -3.40 -2.69 0.65
N SER A 41 -3.32 -4.02 0.77
CA SER A 41 -4.26 -4.78 1.58
C SER A 41 -4.02 -4.50 3.07
N ASN A 42 -5.05 -4.70 3.90
CA ASN A 42 -4.89 -4.53 5.34
C ASN A 42 -3.85 -5.49 5.94
N ALA A 43 -3.75 -6.72 5.41
CA ALA A 43 -2.77 -7.70 5.86
C ALA A 43 -1.33 -7.23 5.56
N GLU A 44 -1.10 -6.69 4.35
CA GLU A 44 0.20 -6.12 3.98
C GLU A 44 0.54 -4.90 4.84
N TYR A 45 -0.42 -3.99 5.06
CA TYR A 45 -0.23 -2.83 5.93
C TYR A 45 0.15 -3.25 7.36
N ALA A 46 -0.60 -4.19 7.96
CA ALA A 46 -0.31 -4.69 9.30
C ALA A 46 1.08 -5.33 9.39
N SER A 47 1.47 -6.12 8.37
CA SER A 47 2.79 -6.76 8.31
C SER A 47 3.93 -5.74 8.22
N LEU A 48 3.72 -4.66 7.47
CA LEU A 48 4.67 -3.53 7.39
C LEU A 48 4.77 -2.78 8.72
N GLU A 49 3.64 -2.53 9.39
CA GLU A 49 3.63 -1.88 10.70
C GLU A 49 4.35 -2.71 11.76
N GLU A 50 4.10 -4.02 11.79
CA GLU A 50 4.79 -4.96 12.68
C GLU A 50 6.29 -5.01 12.40
N THR A 51 6.68 -5.16 11.12
CA THR A 51 8.10 -5.16 10.72
C THR A 51 8.77 -3.84 11.11
N ALA A 52 8.12 -2.70 10.87
CA ALA A 52 8.64 -1.40 11.23
C ALA A 52 8.75 -1.24 12.76
N TYR A 53 7.79 -1.79 13.52
CA TYR A 53 7.84 -1.83 14.98
C TYR A 53 9.02 -2.67 15.48
N LEU A 54 9.19 -3.88 14.95
CA LEU A 54 10.30 -4.77 15.29
C LEU A 54 11.64 -4.15 14.93
N LEU A 55 11.78 -3.49 13.77
CA LEU A 55 13.03 -2.82 13.39
C LEU A 55 13.36 -1.63 14.29
N ARG A 56 12.35 -0.84 14.70
CA ARG A 56 12.53 0.23 15.69
C ARG A 56 12.97 -0.32 17.05
N SER A 57 12.43 -1.47 17.44
CA SER A 57 12.79 -2.15 18.69
C SER A 57 14.12 -2.89 18.60
N SER A 58 14.48 -3.46 17.44
CA SER A 58 15.70 -4.26 17.21
C SER A 58 16.95 -3.41 17.06
N ALA A 59 16.83 -2.12 16.76
CA ALA A 59 17.90 -1.15 16.96
C ALA A 59 18.36 -1.07 18.44
N THR A 60 17.57 -1.63 19.39
CA THR A 60 17.96 -1.82 20.80
C THR A 60 18.48 -3.23 21.12
N ILE A 61 18.35 -4.23 20.22
CA ILE A 61 18.79 -5.62 20.48
C ILE A 61 20.20 -5.89 19.93
N HIS A 62 21.09 -4.91 20.03
CA HIS A 62 22.54 -5.12 19.97
C HIS A 62 23.18 -4.55 21.24
N ARG A 63 23.17 -5.35 22.30
CA ARG A 63 24.24 -5.45 23.31
C ARG A 63 24.44 -6.90 23.67
#